data_AF-A0A6A1VID5-F1
#
_entry.id   AF-A0A6A1VID5-F1
#
_cell.length_a   1.000
_cell.length_b   1.000
_cell.length_c   1.000
_cell.angle_alpha   90.00
_cell.angle_beta   90.00
_cell.angle_gamma   90.00
#
_symmetry.space_group_name_H-M   'P 1'
#
loop_
_entity.id
_entity.type
_entity.pdbx_description
1 polymer ?
#
loop_
_entity_poly.entity_id
_entity_poly.type
_entity_poly.pdbx_seq_one_letter_code
_entity_poly.pdbx_strand_id
1 'polypeptide(L)'
;MGNVFCCVQVKQSTVAVKEKFGRYNDVLEPGCHCVPWFLGSRLAGHVSLRLQQLDVRSARMRLATNEKAEAEKIIQIKRAEGEAEARYLSGVGIARQRQAIVDGLRDSVLGFSVNVPGTSAKDVLDMVLITQYFDTMKDIGAHSKSSAVFIPHGPGAVRDIATQIRDGLLQASSNQ
;
A
#
# COMPACT_ATOMS: atom_id res chain seq x y z
N MET A 1 -21.06 62.61 7.96
CA MET A 1 -22.28 63.18 7.36
C MET A 1 -23.48 62.63 8.11
N GLY A 2 -24.15 63.48 8.89
CA GLY A 2 -25.56 63.35 9.24
C GLY A 2 -25.96 62.37 10.35
N ASN A 3 -25.63 62.68 11.61
CA ASN A 3 -26.37 62.13 12.76
C ASN A 3 -27.64 62.96 12.96
N VAL A 4 -28.64 62.73 12.10
CA VAL A 4 -29.97 63.36 12.20
C VAL A 4 -30.98 62.21 12.05
N PHE A 5 -31.80 61.99 13.09
CA PHE A 5 -32.83 60.94 13.23
C PHE A 5 -32.41 59.51 13.58
N CYS A 6 -31.73 59.24 14.70
CA CYS A 6 -31.66 57.89 15.32
C CYS A 6 -31.33 56.71 14.37
N CYS A 7 -30.86 56.92 13.15
CA CYS A 7 -30.80 55.92 12.10
C CYS A 7 -29.33 55.66 11.79
N VAL A 8 -28.95 54.38 11.85
CA VAL A 8 -27.62 53.95 11.50
C VAL A 8 -27.69 53.07 10.26
N GLN A 9 -26.86 53.40 9.29
CA GLN A 9 -26.71 52.63 8.07
C GLN A 9 -25.56 51.63 8.23
N VAL A 10 -25.90 50.34 8.22
CA VAL A 10 -24.93 49.24 8.21
C VAL A 10 -24.54 48.96 6.77
N LYS A 11 -23.23 49.00 6.48
CA LYS A 11 -22.71 48.76 5.12
C LYS A 11 -22.98 47.31 4.70
N GLN A 12 -23.22 47.11 3.40
CA GLN A 12 -23.29 45.78 2.80
C GLN A 12 -22.03 44.96 3.18
N SER A 13 -22.19 43.66 3.46
CA SER A 13 -21.16 42.70 3.92
C SER A 13 -20.62 42.85 5.35
N THR A 14 -21.23 43.72 6.17
CA THR A 14 -20.94 43.86 7.60
C THR A 14 -22.22 43.70 8.42
N VAL A 15 -22.13 43.12 9.62
CA VAL A 15 -23.19 43.14 10.64
C VAL A 15 -22.77 44.06 11.78
N ALA A 16 -23.72 44.77 12.37
CA ALA A 16 -23.46 45.66 13.51
C ALA A 16 -24.09 45.11 14.78
N VAL A 17 -23.37 45.13 15.89
CA VAL A 17 -23.89 44.65 17.18
C VAL A 17 -24.55 45.80 17.92
N LYS A 18 -25.82 45.63 18.29
CA LYS A 18 -26.62 46.58 19.06
C LYS A 18 -26.64 46.20 20.54
N GLU A 19 -26.36 47.18 21.38
CA GLU A 19 -26.43 47.08 22.83
C GLU A 19 -27.52 47.99 23.39
N LYS A 20 -28.09 47.61 24.54
CA LYS A 20 -29.01 48.43 25.33
C LYS A 20 -28.50 48.51 26.77
N PHE A 21 -28.17 49.71 27.24
CA PHE A 21 -27.54 49.95 28.55
C PHE A 21 -26.33 49.04 28.83
N GLY A 22 -25.47 48.83 27.81
CA GLY A 22 -24.25 48.03 27.91
C GLY A 22 -24.45 46.51 27.89
N ARG A 23 -25.68 46.01 27.70
CA ARG A 23 -25.94 44.58 27.45
C ARG A 23 -26.17 44.35 25.95
N TYR A 24 -25.66 43.23 25.44
CA TYR A 24 -25.99 42.74 24.11
C TYR A 24 -27.52 42.63 23.96
N ASN A 25 -28.05 43.18 22.88
CA ASN A 25 -29.47 43.16 22.59
C ASN A 25 -29.76 42.39 21.29
N ASP A 26 -29.12 42.79 20.18
CA ASP A 26 -29.38 42.17 18.88
C ASP A 26 -28.25 42.41 17.85
N VAL A 27 -28.19 41.61 16.79
CA VAL A 27 -27.31 41.83 15.63
C VAL A 27 -28.10 42.43 14.47
N LEU A 28 -27.66 43.57 13.97
CA LEU A 28 -28.27 44.26 12.84
C LEU A 28 -27.64 43.80 11.52
N GLU A 29 -28.48 43.33 10.60
CA GLU A 29 -28.12 43.00 9.22
C GLU A 29 -27.85 44.25 8.36
N PRO A 30 -27.21 44.11 7.18
CA PRO A 30 -26.97 45.24 6.29
C PRO A 30 -28.25 45.99 5.90
N GLY A 31 -28.32 47.29 6.17
CA GLY A 31 -29.53 48.09 5.95
C GLY A 31 -29.55 49.39 6.75
N CYS A 32 -30.64 50.14 6.66
CA CYS A 32 -30.88 51.33 7.48
C CYS A 32 -31.72 50.95 8.70
N HIS A 33 -31.17 51.09 9.90
CA HIS A 33 -31.81 50.68 11.15
C HIS A 33 -31.97 51.86 12.11
N CYS A 34 -33.14 52.01 12.73
CA CYS A 34 -33.37 53.04 13.75
C CYS A 34 -32.91 52.53 15.13
N VAL A 35 -31.80 53.08 15.62
CA VAL A 35 -31.21 52.87 16.95
C VAL A 35 -31.31 54.16 17.77
N PRO A 36 -32.41 54.34 18.54
CA PRO A 36 -32.61 55.54 19.33
C PRO A 36 -31.68 55.59 20.54
N TRP A 37 -30.72 56.52 20.52
CA TRP A 37 -29.75 56.72 21.59
C TRP A 37 -30.38 57.11 22.93
N PHE A 38 -31.47 57.88 22.90
CA PHE A 38 -32.16 58.38 24.10
C PHE A 38 -32.83 57.27 24.94
N LEU A 39 -33.08 56.09 24.35
CA LEU A 39 -33.60 54.90 25.03
C LEU A 39 -32.47 53.96 25.51
N GLY A 40 -31.23 54.46 25.59
CA GLY A 40 -30.05 53.73 26.03
C GLY A 40 -29.55 52.69 25.03
N SER A 41 -29.99 52.74 23.76
CA SER A 41 -29.52 51.84 22.70
C SER A 41 -28.35 52.43 21.93
N ARG A 42 -27.28 51.67 21.74
CA ARG A 42 -26.05 52.10 21.02
C ARG A 42 -25.48 50.95 20.17
N LEU A 43 -24.71 51.27 19.14
CA LEU A 43 -23.88 50.29 18.43
C LEU A 43 -22.53 50.09 19.11
N ALA A 44 -22.21 48.82 19.41
CA ALA A 44 -20.97 48.40 20.03
C ALA A 44 -19.81 48.32 19.02
N GLY A 45 -20.10 47.83 17.81
CA GLY A 45 -19.09 47.60 16.78
C GLY A 45 -19.69 46.99 15.51
N HIS A 46 -18.86 46.90 14.47
CA HIS A 46 -19.19 46.26 13.19
C HIS A 46 -18.28 45.04 12.99
N VAL A 47 -18.84 43.93 12.52
CA VAL A 47 -18.13 42.69 12.21
C VAL A 47 -18.34 42.35 10.75
N SER A 48 -17.26 42.01 10.03
CA SER A 48 -17.35 41.62 8.62
C SER A 48 -17.90 40.20 8.50
N LEU A 49 -19.00 40.04 7.75
CA LEU A 49 -19.60 38.72 7.48
C LEU A 49 -18.65 37.80 6.70
N ARG A 50 -17.73 38.38 5.92
CA ARG A 50 -16.75 37.62 5.14
C ARG A 50 -15.76 36.86 6.03
N LEU A 51 -15.36 37.44 7.17
CA LEU A 51 -14.48 36.76 8.12
C LEU A 51 -15.20 35.57 8.78
N GLN A 52 -16.44 35.78 9.22
CA GLN A 52 -17.26 34.71 9.82
C GLN A 52 -17.52 33.56 8.83
N GLN A 53 -17.77 33.87 7.55
CA GLN A 53 -17.90 32.85 6.50
C GLN A 53 -16.58 32.09 6.25
N LEU A 54 -15.44 32.78 6.29
CA LEU A 54 -14.11 32.17 6.13
C LEU A 54 -13.81 31.19 7.28
N ASP A 55 -14.12 31.57 8.52
CA ASP A 55 -13.89 30.74 9.71
C ASP A 55 -14.76 29.48 9.69
N VAL A 56 -16.04 29.60 9.32
CA VAL A 56 -16.93 28.43 9.19
C VAL A 56 -16.46 27.49 8.07
N ARG A 57 -16.01 28.04 6.94
CA ARG A 57 -15.50 27.24 5.82
C ARG A 57 -14.21 26.52 6.20
N SER A 58 -13.29 27.19 6.89
CA SER A 58 -12.02 26.60 7.31
C SER A 58 -12.24 25.50 8.37
N ALA A 59 -13.15 25.71 9.32
CA ALA A 59 -13.53 24.72 10.31
C ALA A 59 -14.14 23.46 9.66
N ARG A 60 -15.07 23.63 8.70
CA ARG A 60 -15.66 22.50 7.95
C ARG A 60 -14.64 21.76 7.11
N MET A 61 -13.70 22.49 6.47
CA MET A 61 -12.65 21.89 5.67
C MET A 61 -11.72 21.03 6.54
N ARG A 62 -11.33 21.51 7.72
CA ARG A 62 -10.49 20.75 8.68
C ARG A 62 -11.17 19.47 9.16
N LEU A 63 -12.46 19.55 9.48
CA LEU A 63 -13.22 18.37 9.89
C LEU A 63 -13.29 17.35 8.75
N ALA A 64 -13.63 17.78 7.54
CA ALA A 64 -13.68 16.91 6.37
C ALA A 64 -12.31 16.31 6.01
N THR A 65 -11.19 17.03 6.21
CA THR A 65 -9.85 16.48 6.00
C THR A 65 -9.49 15.42 7.04
N ASN A 66 -9.89 15.61 8.29
CA ASN A 66 -9.62 14.65 9.37
C ASN A 66 -10.41 13.35 9.14
N GLU A 67 -11.70 13.45 8.83
CA GLU A 67 -12.54 12.27 8.54
C GLU A 67 -12.01 11.49 7.33
N LYS A 68 -11.56 12.20 6.28
CA LYS A 68 -10.93 11.55 5.12
C LYS A 68 -9.63 10.84 5.48
N ALA A 69 -8.76 11.48 6.28
CA ALA A 69 -7.51 10.88 6.73
C ALA A 69 -7.75 9.63 7.60
N GLU A 70 -8.77 9.65 8.45
CA GLU A 70 -9.17 8.48 9.24
C GLU A 70 -9.70 7.34 8.37
N ALA A 71 -10.53 7.65 7.37
CA ALA A 71 -11.03 6.67 6.41
C ALA A 71 -9.89 6.02 5.60
N GLU A 72 -8.96 6.82 5.08
CA GLU A 72 -7.78 6.33 4.35
C GLU A 72 -6.90 5.43 5.22
N LYS A 73 -6.70 5.80 6.50
CA LYS A 73 -5.98 4.96 7.45
C LYS A 73 -6.65 3.59 7.64
N ILE A 74 -7.97 3.55 7.79
CA ILE A 74 -8.71 2.29 7.96
C ILE A 74 -8.54 1.41 6.70
N ILE A 75 -8.68 2.00 5.51
CA ILE A 75 -8.50 1.26 4.24
C ILE A 75 -7.08 0.70 4.15
N GLN A 76 -6.07 1.49 4.48
CA GLN A 76 -4.67 1.07 4.41
C GLN A 76 -4.36 -0.06 5.40
N ILE A 77 -4.84 0.05 6.64
CA ILE A 77 -4.67 -1.01 7.65
C ILE A 77 -5.39 -2.29 7.20
N LYS A 78 -6.64 -2.19 6.75
CA LYS A 78 -7.41 -3.36 6.31
C LYS A 78 -6.78 -4.05 5.10
N ARG A 79 -6.22 -3.27 4.18
CA ARG A 79 -5.47 -3.81 3.05
C ARG A 79 -4.19 -4.51 3.52
N ALA A 80 -3.43 -3.90 4.43
CA ALA A 80 -2.21 -4.50 4.97
C ALA A 80 -2.49 -5.79 5.75
N GLU A 81 -3.55 -5.81 6.57
CA GLU A 81 -4.03 -6.99 7.28
C GLU A 81 -4.41 -8.11 6.30
N GLY A 82 -5.21 -7.79 5.28
CA GLY A 82 -5.61 -8.76 4.25
C GLY A 82 -4.42 -9.29 3.43
N GLU A 83 -3.46 -8.44 3.08
CA GLU A 83 -2.23 -8.86 2.38
C GLU A 83 -1.34 -9.75 3.26
N ALA A 84 -1.24 -9.47 4.56
CA ALA A 84 -0.50 -10.30 5.50
C ALA A 84 -1.15 -11.67 5.69
N GLU A 85 -2.47 -11.71 5.88
CA GLU A 85 -3.23 -12.94 6.04
C GLU A 85 -3.20 -13.79 4.76
N ALA A 86 -3.33 -13.17 3.58
CA ALA A 86 -3.22 -13.87 2.29
C ALA A 86 -1.84 -14.52 2.11
N ARG A 87 -0.76 -13.82 2.45
CA ARG A 87 0.60 -14.39 2.41
C ARG A 87 0.76 -15.54 3.39
N TYR A 88 0.20 -15.42 4.59
CA TYR A 88 0.25 -16.48 5.59
C TYR A 88 -0.50 -17.74 5.12
N LEU A 89 -1.74 -17.59 4.66
CA LEU A 89 -2.55 -18.69 4.12
C LEU A 89 -1.89 -19.35 2.91
N SER A 90 -1.28 -18.57 2.01
CA SER A 90 -0.49 -19.09 0.89
C SER A 90 0.71 -19.93 1.38
N GLY A 91 1.45 -19.42 2.36
CA GLY A 91 2.57 -20.16 2.97
C GLY A 91 2.13 -21.46 3.64
N VAL A 92 1.02 -21.43 4.39
CA VAL A 92 0.42 -22.62 5.02
C VAL A 92 -0.05 -23.61 3.96
N GLY A 93 -0.65 -23.13 2.86
CA GLY A 93 -1.08 -23.95 1.73
C GLY A 93 0.08 -24.70 1.08
N ILE A 94 1.20 -23.99 0.81
CA ILE A 94 2.41 -24.60 0.25
C ILE A 94 3.02 -25.62 1.22
N ALA A 95 3.11 -25.30 2.52
CA ALA A 95 3.63 -26.23 3.52
C ALA A 95 2.77 -27.50 3.61
N ARG A 96 1.44 -27.34 3.63
CA ARG A 96 0.50 -28.46 3.65
C ARG A 96 0.55 -29.29 2.36
N GLN A 97 0.71 -28.65 1.21
CA GLN A 97 0.91 -29.33 -0.07
C GLN A 97 2.21 -30.14 -0.05
N ARG A 98 3.32 -29.56 0.42
CA ARG A 98 4.60 -30.27 0.57
C ARG A 98 4.48 -31.49 1.48
N GLN A 99 3.76 -31.36 2.59
CA GLN A 99 3.50 -32.47 3.49
C GLN A 99 2.73 -33.59 2.78
N ALA A 100 1.64 -33.26 2.08
CA ALA A 100 0.85 -34.23 1.32
C ALA A 100 1.66 -34.95 0.22
N ILE A 101 2.59 -34.24 -0.44
CA ILE A 101 3.50 -34.85 -1.43
C ILE A 101 4.44 -35.87 -0.76
N VAL A 102 5.05 -35.52 0.38
CA VAL A 102 5.96 -36.41 1.11
C VAL A 102 5.23 -37.64 1.61
N ASP A 103 4.04 -37.46 2.18
CA ASP A 103 3.23 -38.57 2.69
C ASP A 103 2.77 -39.49 1.55
N GLY A 104 2.29 -38.93 0.43
CA GLY A 104 1.91 -39.73 -0.74
C GLY A 104 3.07 -40.48 -1.39
N LEU A 105 4.27 -39.88 -1.45
CA LEU A 105 5.46 -40.55 -1.96
C LEU A 105 5.89 -41.69 -1.02
N ARG A 106 5.83 -41.47 0.30
CA ARG A 106 6.13 -42.50 1.31
C ARG A 106 5.21 -43.70 1.14
N ASP A 107 3.91 -43.47 1.01
CA ASP A 107 2.92 -44.55 0.82
C ASP A 107 3.16 -45.30 -0.49
N SER A 108 3.51 -44.57 -1.57
CA SER A 108 3.84 -45.16 -2.86
C SER A 108 5.08 -46.07 -2.79
N VAL A 109 6.14 -45.62 -2.09
CA VAL A 109 7.37 -46.40 -1.92
C VAL A 109 7.12 -47.65 -1.05
N LEU A 110 6.34 -47.53 0.02
CA LEU A 110 5.95 -48.67 0.86
C LEU A 110 5.11 -49.68 0.07
N GLY A 111 4.12 -49.22 -0.70
CA GLY A 111 3.28 -50.07 -1.55
C GLY A 111 4.08 -50.83 -2.62
N PHE A 112 5.09 -50.19 -3.21
CA PHE A 112 5.94 -50.83 -4.21
C PHE A 112 6.87 -51.90 -3.60
N SER A 113 7.46 -51.59 -2.44
CA SER A 113 8.35 -52.50 -1.71
C SER A 113 7.63 -53.79 -1.26
N VAL A 114 6.35 -53.71 -0.91
CA VAL A 114 5.54 -54.88 -0.52
C VAL A 114 5.18 -55.77 -1.71
N ASN A 115 4.90 -55.17 -2.87
CA ASN A 115 4.40 -55.91 -4.04
C ASN A 115 5.52 -56.48 -4.93
N VAL A 116 6.75 -55.97 -4.84
CA VAL A 116 7.89 -56.40 -5.67
C VAL A 116 9.02 -56.92 -4.78
N PRO A 117 9.15 -58.25 -4.59
CA PRO A 117 10.17 -58.81 -3.71
C PRO A 117 11.58 -58.54 -4.24
N GLY A 118 12.47 -58.09 -3.36
CA GLY A 118 13.88 -57.83 -3.66
C GLY A 118 14.24 -56.38 -3.98
N THR A 119 13.26 -55.47 -4.02
CA THR A 119 13.52 -54.03 -4.23
C THR A 119 13.62 -53.27 -2.90
N SER A 120 14.65 -52.44 -2.77
CA SER A 120 14.80 -51.52 -1.64
C SER A 120 14.05 -50.21 -1.92
N ALA A 121 13.57 -49.55 -0.87
CA ALA A 121 13.05 -48.19 -0.97
C ALA A 121 14.07 -47.22 -1.64
N LYS A 122 15.37 -47.49 -1.46
CA LYS A 122 16.45 -46.75 -2.11
C LYS A 122 16.43 -46.90 -3.64
N ASP A 123 16.21 -48.10 -4.16
CA ASP A 123 16.21 -48.37 -5.60
C ASP A 123 15.03 -47.68 -6.30
N VAL A 124 13.86 -47.66 -5.64
CA VAL A 124 12.66 -46.97 -6.13
C VAL A 124 12.90 -45.45 -6.15
N LEU A 125 13.48 -44.90 -5.08
CA LEU A 125 13.81 -43.48 -5.01
C LEU A 125 14.85 -43.08 -6.06
N ASP A 126 15.88 -43.90 -6.26
CA ASP A 126 16.93 -43.64 -7.27
C ASP A 126 16.33 -43.62 -8.69
N MET A 127 15.37 -44.52 -9.00
CA MET A 127 14.66 -44.48 -10.29
C MET A 127 13.78 -43.23 -10.44
N VAL A 128 13.06 -42.82 -9.39
CA VAL A 128 12.24 -41.59 -9.38
C VAL A 128 13.09 -40.34 -9.62
N LEU A 129 14.28 -40.26 -9.00
CA LEU A 129 15.22 -39.16 -9.18
C LEU A 129 15.72 -39.06 -10.63
N ILE A 130 16.02 -40.19 -11.26
CA ILE A 130 16.44 -40.23 -12.67
C ILE A 130 15.31 -39.75 -13.57
N THR A 131 14.06 -40.16 -13.34
CA THR A 131 12.92 -39.64 -14.13
C THR A 131 12.73 -38.14 -13.94
N GLN A 132 12.83 -37.62 -12.70
CA GLN A 132 12.74 -36.18 -12.45
C GLN A 132 13.87 -35.39 -13.12
N TYR A 133 15.08 -35.95 -13.17
CA TYR A 133 16.19 -35.36 -13.90
C TYR A 133 15.86 -35.23 -15.40
N PHE A 134 15.28 -36.26 -16.02
CA PHE A 134 14.89 -36.19 -17.42
C PHE A 134 13.70 -35.26 -17.68
N ASP A 135 12.70 -35.25 -16.80
CA ASP A 135 11.54 -34.34 -16.92
C ASP A 135 11.97 -32.88 -16.77
N THR A 136 12.86 -32.57 -15.83
CA THR A 136 13.41 -31.21 -15.68
C THR A 136 14.23 -30.79 -16.91
N MET A 137 15.06 -31.69 -17.46
CA MET A 137 15.78 -31.41 -18.71
C MET A 137 14.82 -31.19 -19.89
N LYS A 138 13.73 -31.98 -19.97
CA LYS A 138 12.71 -31.82 -21.00
C LYS A 138 11.99 -30.48 -20.89
N ASP A 139 11.60 -30.05 -19.69
CA ASP A 139 10.97 -28.75 -19.46
C ASP A 139 11.90 -27.59 -19.82
N ILE A 140 13.19 -27.69 -19.45
CA ILE A 140 14.22 -26.71 -19.83
C ILE A 140 14.38 -26.66 -21.36
N GLY A 141 14.43 -27.81 -22.03
CA GLY A 141 14.58 -27.90 -23.48
C GLY A 141 13.33 -27.48 -24.26
N ALA A 142 12.13 -27.60 -23.67
CA ALA A 142 10.88 -27.17 -24.28
C ALA A 142 10.69 -25.65 -24.27
N HIS A 143 11.35 -24.93 -23.35
CA HIS A 143 11.28 -23.48 -23.28
C HIS A 143 12.30 -22.83 -24.23
N SER A 144 11.83 -22.35 -25.39
CA SER A 144 12.66 -21.77 -26.47
C SER A 144 13.50 -20.53 -26.09
N LYS A 145 13.32 -19.97 -24.89
CA LYS A 145 14.09 -18.83 -24.35
C LYS A 145 15.06 -19.22 -23.22
N SER A 146 15.23 -20.51 -22.94
CA SER A 146 16.13 -20.95 -21.88
C SER A 146 17.58 -20.95 -22.37
N SER A 147 18.40 -20.03 -21.87
CA SER A 147 19.85 -20.05 -22.07
C SER A 147 20.49 -21.01 -21.05
N ALA A 148 20.53 -22.30 -21.38
CA ALA A 148 21.21 -23.29 -20.54
C ALA A 148 22.73 -23.24 -20.80
N VAL A 149 23.49 -22.76 -19.80
CA VAL A 149 24.96 -22.89 -19.81
C VAL A 149 25.30 -24.23 -19.15
N PHE A 150 25.62 -25.22 -19.96
CA PHE A 150 26.11 -26.51 -19.47
C PHE A 150 27.53 -26.34 -18.93
N ILE A 151 27.68 -26.43 -17.61
CA ILE A 151 28.99 -26.55 -16.99
C ILE A 151 29.32 -28.05 -16.95
N PRO A 152 30.36 -28.50 -17.67
CA PRO A 152 30.76 -29.89 -17.59
C PRO A 152 31.14 -30.22 -16.14
N HIS A 153 30.60 -31.30 -15.60
CA HIS A 153 30.82 -31.77 -14.23
C HIS A 153 31.46 -33.16 -14.29
N GLY A 154 32.64 -33.21 -14.87
CA GLY A 154 33.54 -34.37 -14.81
C GLY A 154 34.88 -33.93 -14.23
N PRO A 155 35.70 -34.86 -13.70
CA PRO A 155 37.04 -34.52 -13.18
C PRO A 155 37.94 -33.79 -14.19
N GLY A 156 37.71 -33.97 -15.50
CA GLY A 156 38.40 -33.25 -16.58
C GLY A 156 37.85 -31.85 -16.90
N ALA A 157 36.60 -31.57 -16.53
CA ALA A 157 35.92 -30.34 -16.88
C ALA A 157 36.54 -29.08 -16.25
N VAL A 158 37.03 -29.22 -15.00
CA VAL A 158 37.74 -28.14 -14.31
C VAL A 158 39.07 -27.82 -15.00
N ARG A 159 39.75 -28.86 -15.53
CA ARG A 159 40.98 -28.69 -16.30
C ARG A 159 40.70 -27.97 -17.62
N ASP A 160 39.61 -28.33 -18.30
CA ASP A 160 39.23 -27.73 -19.59
C ASP A 160 38.83 -26.26 -19.45
N ILE A 161 38.09 -25.91 -18.40
CA ILE A 161 37.76 -24.51 -18.06
C ILE A 161 39.04 -23.72 -17.72
N ALA A 162 39.93 -24.31 -16.93
CA ALA A 162 41.20 -23.66 -16.58
C ALA A 162 42.10 -23.43 -17.80
N THR A 163 42.12 -24.35 -18.78
CA THR A 163 42.81 -24.14 -20.06
C THR A 163 42.14 -23.06 -20.89
N GLN A 164 40.81 -23.05 -21.04
CA GLN A 164 40.12 -22.01 -21.80
C GLN A 164 40.33 -20.60 -21.23
N ILE A 165 40.33 -20.45 -19.90
CA ILE A 165 40.62 -19.16 -19.25
C ILE A 165 42.08 -18.74 -19.50
N ARG A 166 43.03 -19.68 -19.40
CA ARG A 166 44.46 -19.40 -19.64
C ARG A 166 44.70 -18.99 -21.08
N ASP A 167 44.14 -19.72 -22.04
CA ASP A 167 44.32 -19.46 -23.46
C ASP A 167 43.65 -18.13 -23.86
N GLY A 168 42.49 -17.81 -23.29
CA GLY A 168 41.83 -16.51 -23.48
C GLY A 168 42.65 -15.33 -22.96
N LEU A 169 43.32 -15.48 -21.79
CA LEU A 169 44.21 -14.45 -21.25
C LEU A 169 45.50 -14.30 -22.07
N LEU A 170 46.07 -15.39 -22.56
CA LEU A 170 47.25 -15.37 -23.42
C LEU A 170 46.95 -14.75 -24.78
N GLN A 171 45.80 -15.05 -25.37
CA GLN A 171 45.34 -14.47 -26.63
C GLN A 171 44.97 -12.98 -26.51
N ALA A 172 44.46 -12.54 -25.36
CA ALA A 172 44.25 -11.14 -25.05
C ALA A 172 45.58 -10.37 -24.89
N SER A 173 46.60 -11.04 -24.34
CA SER A 173 47.93 -10.46 -24.14
C SER A 173 48.73 -10.35 -25.44
N SER A 174 48.44 -11.19 -26.44
CA SER A 174 49.11 -11.16 -27.76
C SER A 174 48.53 -10.16 -28.76
N ASN A 175 47.37 -9.55 -28.45
CA ASN A 175 46.65 -8.64 -29.34
C ASN A 175 46.74 -7.16 -28.90
N GLN A 176 47.77 -6.82 -28.14
CA GLN A 176 48.12 -5.45 -27.74
C GLN A 176 49.41 -4.99 -28.44
#